data_AF-A0A4P7IEF3-F1
#
_entry.id   AF-A0A4P7IEF3-F1
#
_cell.length_a   1.000
_cell.length_b   1.000
_cell.length_c   1.000
_cell.angle_alpha   90.00
_cell.angle_beta   90.00
_cell.angle_gamma   90.00
#
_symmetry.space_group_name_H-M   'P 1'
#
loop_
_entity.id
_entity.type
_entity.pdbx_description
1 polymer ?
#
loop_
_entity_poly.entity_id
_entity_poly.type
_entity_poly.pdbx_seq_one_letter_code
_entity_poly.pdbx_strand_id
1 'polypeptide(L)'
;MPITMRPDAVRAGWVYAHNAAAELHGARGRRSDAAGHAMADLTSCLSDAASDMDGVLEVVLGVIAEHGTNVEDCITDFEATDGNSAGEFHGLSR
;
A
#
# COMPACT_ATOMS: atom_id res chain seq x y z
N MET A 1 17.98 16.25 21.85
CA MET A 1 16.69 16.88 21.53
C MET A 1 15.66 15.77 21.60
N PRO A 2 14.67 15.81 22.50
CA PRO A 2 13.69 14.72 22.58
C PRO A 2 12.90 14.66 21.28
N ILE A 3 12.74 13.45 20.74
CA ILE A 3 11.90 13.23 19.56
C ILE A 3 10.46 13.44 20.00
N THR A 4 9.70 14.24 19.26
CA THR A 4 8.28 14.45 19.53
C THR A 4 7.46 13.68 18.50
N MET A 5 6.92 12.53 18.89
CA MET A 5 5.94 11.77 18.10
C MET A 5 4.63 11.63 18.86
N ARG A 6 3.52 11.68 18.12
CA ARG A 6 2.17 11.38 18.59
C ARG A 6 1.67 10.11 17.90
N PRO A 7 1.88 8.90 18.48
CA PRO A 7 1.50 7.64 17.85
C PRO A 7 0.04 7.59 17.39
N ASP A 8 -0.86 8.15 18.20
CA ASP A 8 -2.29 8.30 17.89
C ASP A 8 -2.52 9.10 16.60
N ALA A 9 -1.83 10.23 16.44
CA ALA A 9 -1.96 11.09 15.28
C ALA A 9 -1.32 10.46 14.03
N VAL A 10 -0.21 9.73 14.18
CA VAL A 10 0.44 9.00 13.08
C VAL A 10 -0.48 7.89 12.57
N ARG A 11 -1.04 7.07 13.46
CA ARG A 11 -2.03 6.03 13.11
C ARG A 11 -3.28 6.62 12.46
N ALA A 12 -3.78 7.74 12.97
CA ALA A 12 -4.91 8.44 12.38
C ALA A 12 -4.61 8.95 10.97
N GLY A 13 -3.40 9.45 10.71
CA GLY A 13 -2.94 9.82 9.37
C GLY A 13 -2.86 8.62 8.42
N TRP A 14 -2.48 7.45 8.94
CA TRP A 14 -2.38 6.22 8.14
C TRP A 14 -3.74 5.65 7.68
N VAL A 15 -4.85 6.10 8.26
CA VAL A 15 -6.21 5.73 7.81
C VAL A 15 -6.44 6.02 6.32
N TYR A 16 -5.85 7.10 5.78
CA TYR A 16 -5.96 7.40 4.35
C TYR A 16 -5.27 6.35 3.47
N ALA A 17 -4.15 5.78 3.92
CA ALA A 17 -3.47 4.70 3.22
C ALA A 17 -4.31 3.41 3.23
N HIS A 18 -4.97 3.10 4.35
CA HIS A 18 -5.92 1.98 4.42
C HIS A 18 -7.12 2.15 3.48
N ASN A 19 -7.67 3.37 3.40
CA ASN A 19 -8.76 3.66 2.46
C ASN A 19 -8.30 3.48 1.01
N ALA A 20 -7.10 3.97 0.67
CA ALA A 20 -6.52 3.77 -0.65
C ALA A 20 -6.31 2.29 -0.97
N ALA A 21 -5.81 1.48 -0.01
CA ALA A 21 -5.68 0.04 -0.19
C ALA A 21 -7.03 -0.65 -0.46
N ALA A 22 -8.10 -0.25 0.24
CA ALA A 22 -9.44 -0.77 0.01
C ALA A 22 -9.96 -0.44 -1.39
N GLU A 23 -9.74 0.79 -1.88
CA GLU A 23 -10.08 1.19 -3.24
C GLU A 23 -9.30 0.40 -4.30
N LEU A 24 -8.01 0.17 -4.08
CA LEU A 24 -7.15 -0.62 -4.96
C LEU A 24 -7.55 -2.10 -5.01
N HIS A 25 -7.92 -2.70 -3.88
CA HIS A 25 -8.50 -4.05 -3.86
C HIS A 25 -9.81 -4.11 -4.64
N GLY A 26 -10.68 -3.11 -4.50
CA GLY A 26 -11.92 -2.98 -5.28
C GLY A 26 -11.66 -2.80 -6.78
N ALA A 27 -10.61 -2.08 -7.16
CA ALA A 27 -10.17 -1.96 -8.55
C ALA A 27 -9.68 -3.31 -9.10
N ARG A 28 -8.84 -4.04 -8.33
CA ARG A 28 -8.32 -5.36 -8.70
C ARG A 28 -9.45 -6.38 -8.91
N GLY A 29 -10.46 -6.36 -8.04
CA GLY A 29 -11.64 -7.24 -8.15
C GLY A 29 -12.52 -7.00 -9.38
N ARG A 30 -12.52 -5.79 -9.95
CA ARG A 30 -13.31 -5.42 -11.15
C ARG A 30 -12.56 -5.61 -12.47
N ARG A 31 -11.34 -6.13 -12.42
CA ARG A 31 -10.49 -6.33 -13.61
C ARG A 31 -11.15 -7.20 -14.68
N SER A 32 -11.92 -8.22 -14.29
CA SER A 32 -12.66 -9.09 -15.23
C SER A 32 -13.65 -8.32 -16.11
N ASP A 33 -14.16 -7.20 -15.63
CA ASP A 33 -15.11 -6.36 -16.36
C ASP A 33 -14.42 -5.61 -17.50
N ALA A 34 -13.11 -5.34 -17.37
CA ALA A 34 -12.30 -4.67 -18.38
C ALA A 34 -11.87 -5.59 -19.54
N ALA A 35 -11.85 -6.92 -19.34
CA ALA A 35 -11.44 -7.88 -20.37
C ALA A 35 -12.41 -7.92 -21.57
N GLY A 36 -13.65 -7.43 -21.39
CA GLY A 36 -14.68 -7.47 -22.42
C GLY A 36 -15.09 -8.90 -22.79
N HIS A 37 -16.22 -9.06 -23.49
CA HIS A 37 -16.73 -10.40 -23.84
C HIS A 37 -16.92 -10.59 -25.36
N ALA A 38 -16.63 -9.56 -26.15
CA ALA A 38 -17.14 -9.45 -27.53
C ALA A 38 -16.12 -8.90 -28.54
N MET A 39 -14.82 -8.85 -28.23
CA MET A 39 -13.83 -8.14 -29.04
C MET A 39 -12.73 -9.08 -29.57
N ALA A 40 -13.12 -10.17 -30.26
CA ALA A 40 -12.27 -11.22 -30.85
C ALA A 40 -10.75 -10.90 -30.89
N ASP A 41 -10.29 -10.13 -31.88
CA ASP A 41 -8.87 -9.84 -32.12
C ASP A 41 -8.22 -8.89 -31.11
N LEU A 42 -9.02 -8.10 -30.37
CA LEU A 42 -8.56 -7.20 -29.31
C LEU A 42 -8.51 -7.90 -27.94
N THR A 43 -9.08 -9.10 -27.82
CA THR A 43 -9.19 -9.83 -26.54
C THR A 43 -7.82 -10.11 -25.93
N SER A 44 -6.82 -10.47 -26.75
CA SER A 44 -5.46 -10.69 -26.26
C SER A 44 -4.83 -9.40 -25.74
N CYS A 45 -4.90 -8.31 -26.51
CA CYS A 45 -4.35 -7.01 -26.11
C CYS A 45 -5.03 -6.45 -24.84
N LEU A 46 -6.35 -6.61 -24.72
CA LEU A 46 -7.09 -6.22 -23.52
C LEU A 46 -6.74 -7.11 -22.31
N SER A 47 -6.52 -8.41 -22.53
CA SER A 47 -6.06 -9.33 -21.48
C SER A 47 -4.66 -8.97 -20.99
N ASP A 48 -3.74 -8.63 -21.89
CA ASP A 48 -2.38 -8.21 -21.56
C ASP A 48 -2.42 -6.90 -20.77
N ALA A 49 -3.17 -5.90 -21.23
CA ALA A 49 -3.35 -4.64 -20.51
C ALA A 49 -3.99 -4.84 -19.13
N ALA A 50 -4.97 -5.75 -19.01
CA ALA A 50 -5.56 -6.10 -17.73
C ALA A 50 -4.54 -6.76 -16.79
N SER A 51 -3.67 -7.62 -17.31
CA SER A 51 -2.58 -8.25 -16.55
C SER A 51 -1.55 -7.24 -16.08
N ASP A 52 -1.15 -6.29 -16.94
CA ASP A 52 -0.23 -5.21 -16.57
C ASP A 52 -0.81 -4.34 -15.44
N MET A 53 -2.10 -4.02 -15.53
CA MET A 53 -2.78 -3.28 -14.46
C MET A 53 -2.89 -4.08 -13.16
N ASP A 54 -3.06 -5.40 -13.23
CA ASP A 54 -2.99 -6.25 -12.04
C ASP A 54 -1.62 -6.15 -11.36
N GLY A 55 -0.54 -6.20 -12.14
CA GLY A 55 0.82 -6.05 -11.64
C GLY A 55 1.06 -4.68 -11.01
N VAL A 56 0.59 -3.58 -11.62
CA VAL A 56 0.69 -2.23 -11.05
C VAL A 56 -0.08 -2.14 -9.72
N LEU A 57 -1.32 -2.64 -9.67
CA LEU A 57 -2.13 -2.63 -8.45
C LEU A 57 -1.47 -3.44 -7.33
N GLU A 58 -0.87 -4.58 -7.67
CA GLU A 58 -0.12 -5.42 -6.72
C GLU A 58 1.09 -4.69 -6.13
N VAL A 59 1.89 -4.02 -6.98
CA VAL A 59 3.04 -3.24 -6.51
C VAL A 59 2.60 -2.11 -5.57
N VAL A 60 1.54 -1.37 -5.93
CA VAL A 60 1.06 -0.26 -5.08
C VAL A 60 0.54 -0.77 -3.74
N LEU A 61 -0.22 -1.88 -3.74
CA LEU A 61 -0.66 -2.53 -2.50
C LEU A 61 0.51 -2.99 -1.63
N GLY A 62 1.56 -3.55 -2.25
CA GLY A 62 2.80 -3.93 -1.57
C GLY A 62 3.49 -2.75 -0.89
N VAL A 63 3.62 -1.62 -1.60
CA VAL A 63 4.21 -0.39 -1.05
C VAL A 63 3.41 0.13 0.14
N ILE A 64 2.08 0.14 0.06
CA ILE A 64 1.22 0.56 1.18
C ILE A 64 1.39 -0.38 2.38
N ALA A 65 1.42 -1.69 2.15
CA ALA A 65 1.60 -2.66 3.22
C ALA A 65 2.96 -2.50 3.91
N GLU A 66 4.05 -2.38 3.14
CA GLU A 66 5.40 -2.24 3.68
C GLU A 66 5.56 -0.93 4.47
N HIS A 67 5.05 0.19 3.94
CA HIS A 67 5.07 1.44 4.69
C HIS A 67 4.22 1.35 5.96
N GLY A 68 3.11 0.62 5.94
CA GLY A 68 2.27 0.40 7.12
C GLY A 68 3.01 -0.37 8.22
N THR A 69 3.71 -1.44 7.85
CA THR A 69 4.59 -2.18 8.77
C THR A 69 5.67 -1.28 9.34
N ASN A 70 6.40 -0.54 8.49
CA ASN A 70 7.47 0.35 8.93
C ASN A 70 6.97 1.45 9.89
N VAL A 71 5.77 2.00 9.64
CA VAL A 71 5.17 3.01 10.53
C VAL A 71 4.89 2.41 11.91
N GLU A 72 4.32 1.21 11.99
CA GLU A 72 4.06 0.56 13.28
C GLU A 72 5.36 0.13 13.99
N ASP A 73 6.38 -0.29 13.24
CA ASP A 73 7.71 -0.59 13.80
C ASP A 73 8.36 0.66 14.41
N CYS A 74 8.34 1.79 13.69
CA CYS A 74 8.81 3.08 14.19
C CYS A 74 8.06 3.53 15.46
N ILE A 75 6.74 3.34 15.51
CA ILE A 75 5.94 3.63 16.70
C ILE A 75 6.34 2.72 17.86
N THR A 76 6.51 1.43 17.60
CA THR A 76 6.90 0.43 18.60
C THR A 76 8.27 0.77 19.20
N ASP A 77 9.25 1.13 18.37
CA ASP A 77 10.58 1.54 18.82
C ASP A 77 10.54 2.83 19.64
N PHE A 78 9.70 3.79 19.26
CA PHE A 78 9.54 5.03 20.02
C PHE A 78 8.91 4.79 21.39
N GLU A 79 7.87 3.97 21.45
CA GLU A 79 7.21 3.59 22.71
C GLU A 79 8.17 2.77 23.59
N ALA A 80 8.97 1.87 23.00
CA ALA A 80 9.94 1.05 23.73
C ALA A 80 11.14 1.84 24.28
N THR A 81 11.44 3.01 23.71
CA THR A 81 12.58 3.84 24.09
C THR A 81 12.17 5.09 24.89
N ASP A 82 10.92 5.19 25.34
CA ASP A 82 10.35 6.36 26.01
C ASP A 82 10.59 7.68 25.21
N GLY A 83 10.50 7.58 23.88
CA GLY A 83 10.72 8.70 22.97
C GLY A 83 12.17 9.09 22.72
N ASN A 84 13.13 8.23 23.05
CA ASN A 84 14.55 8.45 22.76
C ASN A 84 14.97 8.02 21.34
N SER A 85 14.15 7.21 20.65
CA SER A 85 14.32 6.80 19.25
C SER A 85 13.02 6.92 18.48
N ALA A 86 13.06 7.16 17.16
CA ALA A 86 11.89 7.07 16.28
C ALA A 86 11.84 5.74 15.50
N GLY A 87 12.75 4.82 15.81
CA GLY A 87 13.03 3.64 14.98
C GLY A 87 13.79 4.00 13.69
N GLU A 88 14.08 2.98 12.89
CA GLU A 88 14.69 3.12 11.56
C GLU A 88 13.68 2.72 10.50
N PHE A 89 13.49 3.59 9.49
CA PHE A 89 12.67 3.23 8.34
C PHE A 89 13.49 2.33 7.42
N HIS A 90 13.27 1.02 7.51
CA HIS A 90 13.83 0.07 6.55
C HIS A 90 13.14 0.28 5.21
N GLY A 91 13.75 1.09 4.34
CA GLY A 91 13.20 1.43 3.03
C GLY A 91 12.94 0.18 2.18
N LEU A 92 12.08 0.33 1.16
CA LEU A 92 11.63 -0.73 0.25
C LEU A 92 12.80 -1.63 -0.16
N SER A 93 12.88 -2.82 0.42
CA SER A 93 13.93 -3.78 0.05
C SER A 93 13.63 -4.30 -1.37
N ARG A 94 14.61 -4.12 -2.26
CA ARG A 94 14.50 -4.47 -3.70
C ARG A 94 14.44 -5.96 -3.94
#